data_AF-A0A961Q013-F1
#
_entry.id   AF-A0A961Q013-F1
#
_cell.length_a   1.000
_cell.length_b   1.000
_cell.length_c   1.000
_cell.angle_alpha   90.00
_cell.angle_beta   90.00
_cell.angle_gamma   90.00
#
_symmetry.space_group_name_H-M   'P 1'
#
loop_
_entity.id
_entity.type
_entity.pdbx_description
1 polymer ?
#
loop_
_entity_poly.entity_id
_entity_poly.type
_entity_poly.pdbx_seq_one_letter_code
_entity_poly.pdbx_strand_id
1 'polypeptide(L)'
;KVKLASDFLDQKEAKKSYTDNKIDISTQAARVADCVRSAFGGRRIIVFSGGAAKGADSVYDDARAIRDGGGNGSIIGRNTFQRSREDALAMLGKLVEIYKGRD
;
A
#
# COMPACT_ATOMS: atom_id res chain seq x y z
N LYS A 1 -6.67 8.71 -2.69
CA LYS A 1 -5.99 8.00 -1.58
C LYS A 1 -6.74 6.71 -1.29
N VAL A 2 -6.05 5.58 -1.16
CA VAL A 2 -6.65 4.24 -0.95
C VAL A 2 -6.07 3.61 0.34
N LYS A 3 -6.85 2.84 1.09
CA LYS A 3 -6.32 2.02 2.19
C LYS A 3 -5.77 0.72 1.59
N LEU A 4 -4.69 0.18 2.13
CA LEU A 4 -4.23 -1.16 1.73
C LEU A 4 -5.36 -2.17 2.00
N ALA A 5 -5.82 -2.80 0.92
CA ALA A 5 -6.94 -3.72 0.95
C ALA A 5 -6.52 -5.07 1.55
N SER A 6 -7.46 -5.75 2.22
CA SER A 6 -7.38 -7.19 2.48
C SER A 6 -7.83 -7.97 1.24
N ASP A 7 -7.74 -9.30 1.31
CA ASP A 7 -8.27 -10.24 0.32
C ASP A 7 -9.80 -10.42 0.39
N PHE A 8 -10.48 -9.75 1.32
CA PHE A 8 -11.92 -9.88 1.48
C PHE A 8 -12.69 -9.14 0.38
N LEU A 9 -13.53 -9.88 -0.35
CA LEU A 9 -14.43 -9.36 -1.37
C LEU A 9 -15.87 -9.30 -0.83
N ASP A 10 -16.33 -8.09 -0.51
CA ASP A 10 -17.64 -7.85 0.11
C ASP A 10 -18.80 -7.99 -0.89
N GLN A 11 -18.63 -7.47 -2.10
CA GLN A 11 -19.66 -7.50 -3.14
C GLN A 11 -19.69 -8.85 -3.85
N LYS A 12 -20.86 -9.49 -3.89
CA LYS A 12 -21.03 -10.83 -4.49
C LYS A 12 -20.69 -10.85 -5.98
N GLU A 13 -21.08 -9.80 -6.69
CA GLU A 13 -20.81 -9.61 -8.12
C GLU A 13 -19.31 -9.44 -8.38
N ALA A 14 -18.61 -8.70 -7.50
CA ALA A 14 -17.16 -8.57 -7.57
C ALA A 14 -16.47 -9.91 -7.33
N LYS A 15 -16.91 -10.69 -6.34
CA LYS A 15 -16.35 -12.02 -6.06
C LYS A 15 -16.39 -12.94 -7.30
N LYS A 16 -17.51 -12.95 -8.01
CA LYS A 16 -17.64 -13.67 -9.28
C LYS A 16 -16.62 -13.16 -10.31
N SER A 17 -16.58 -11.86 -10.55
CA SER A 17 -15.64 -11.26 -11.52
C SER A 17 -14.17 -11.55 -11.19
N TYR A 18 -13.77 -11.49 -9.92
CA TYR A 18 -12.39 -11.78 -9.49
C TYR A 18 -12.03 -13.24 -9.71
N THR A 19 -12.96 -14.14 -9.42
CA THR A 19 -12.73 -15.59 -9.55
C THR A 19 -12.70 -16.01 -11.02
N ASP A 20 -13.68 -15.60 -11.82
CA ASP A 20 -13.81 -15.97 -13.24
C ASP A 20 -12.64 -15.45 -14.08
N ASN A 21 -12.16 -14.23 -13.78
CA ASN A 21 -11.03 -13.60 -14.48
C ASN A 21 -9.67 -13.88 -13.82
N LYS A 22 -9.62 -14.71 -12.77
CA LYS A 22 -8.38 -15.08 -12.05
C LYS A 22 -7.56 -13.85 -11.63
N ILE A 23 -8.24 -12.83 -11.10
CA ILE A 23 -7.57 -11.62 -10.61
C ILE A 23 -6.82 -11.98 -9.33
N ASP A 24 -5.49 -11.87 -9.36
CA ASP A 24 -4.66 -12.15 -8.20
C ASP A 24 -4.82 -11.05 -7.13
N ILE A 25 -5.20 -11.47 -5.92
CA ILE A 25 -5.27 -10.66 -4.71
C ILE A 25 -4.61 -11.35 -3.51
N SER A 26 -3.82 -12.40 -3.78
CA SER A 26 -3.23 -13.27 -2.76
C SER A 26 -2.21 -12.54 -1.89
N THR A 27 -1.44 -11.62 -2.48
CA THR A 27 -0.43 -10.82 -1.77
C THR A 27 -0.86 -9.37 -1.65
N GLN A 28 -0.29 -8.65 -0.69
CA GLN A 28 -0.54 -7.22 -0.56
C GLN A 28 -0.11 -6.42 -1.80
N ALA A 29 1.00 -6.83 -2.45
CA ALA A 29 1.47 -6.24 -3.69
C ALA A 29 0.50 -6.50 -4.86
N ALA A 30 -0.06 -7.71 -4.98
CA ALA A 30 -1.08 -8.02 -5.98
C ALA A 30 -2.33 -7.15 -5.80
N ARG A 31 -2.77 -6.94 -4.55
CA ARG A 31 -3.88 -6.03 -4.22
C ARG A 31 -3.57 -4.56 -4.55
N VAL A 32 -2.33 -4.11 -4.37
CA VAL A 32 -1.89 -2.79 -4.82
C VAL A 32 -1.93 -2.71 -6.35
N ALA A 33 -1.44 -3.72 -7.06
CA ALA A 33 -1.45 -3.76 -8.52
C ALA A 33 -2.87 -3.72 -9.09
N ASP A 34 -3.83 -4.38 -8.44
CA ASP A 34 -5.25 -4.24 -8.78
C ASP A 34 -5.77 -2.80 -8.61
N CYS A 35 -5.40 -2.13 -7.52
CA CYS A 35 -5.76 -0.72 -7.31
C CYS A 35 -5.14 0.19 -8.41
N VAL A 36 -3.89 -0.05 -8.78
CA VAL A 36 -3.18 0.68 -9.85
C VAL A 36 -3.85 0.42 -11.21
N ARG A 37 -4.25 -0.82 -11.49
CA ARG A 37 -5.02 -1.18 -12.68
C ARG A 37 -6.34 -0.40 -12.74
N SER A 38 -7.06 -0.37 -11.62
CA SER A 38 -8.29 0.41 -11.44
C SER A 38 -8.07 1.92 -11.60
N ALA A 39 -6.86 2.42 -11.35
CA ALA A 39 -6.43 3.80 -11.61
C ALA A 39 -6.03 4.04 -13.08
N PHE A 40 -6.83 3.52 -14.02
CA PHE A 40 -6.62 3.65 -15.47
C PHE A 40 -5.26 3.09 -15.93
N GLY A 41 -4.84 1.96 -15.37
CA GLY A 41 -3.55 1.35 -15.64
C GLY A 41 -2.38 2.22 -15.20
N GLY A 42 -2.49 2.88 -14.04
CA GLY A 42 -1.46 3.77 -13.51
C GLY A 42 -1.37 5.15 -14.15
N ARG A 43 -2.26 5.50 -15.09
CA ARG A 43 -2.31 6.86 -15.68
C ARG A 43 -2.82 7.92 -14.70
N ARG A 44 -3.46 7.51 -13.61
CA ARG A 44 -3.81 8.40 -12.49
C ARG A 44 -2.94 8.06 -11.28
N ILE A 45 -2.37 9.09 -10.66
CA ILE A 45 -1.59 8.95 -9.43
C ILE A 45 -2.47 8.34 -8.34
N ILE A 46 -1.96 7.28 -7.72
CA ILE A 46 -2.55 6.61 -6.57
C ILE A 46 -1.54 6.59 -5.42
N VAL A 47 -1.97 7.16 -4.29
CA VAL A 47 -1.23 7.14 -3.02
C VAL A 47 -2.01 6.36 -1.97
N PHE A 48 -1.28 5.62 -1.14
CA PHE A 48 -1.85 4.70 -0.17
C PHE A 48 -1.78 5.28 1.24
N SER A 49 -2.82 5.03 2.04
CA SER A 49 -2.92 5.50 3.41
C SER A 49 -1.96 4.74 4.31
N GLY A 50 -1.18 5.45 5.12
CA GLY A 50 -0.40 4.84 6.21
C GLY A 50 -1.22 4.29 7.39
N GLY A 51 -2.49 3.95 7.20
CA GLY A 51 -3.32 3.24 8.21
C GLY A 51 -3.49 3.89 9.59
N ALA A 52 -3.86 3.04 10.55
CA ALA A 52 -3.84 3.32 11.99
C ALA A 52 -2.40 3.22 12.53
N ALA A 53 -2.18 3.70 13.76
CA ALA A 53 -0.88 3.56 14.42
C ALA A 53 -0.50 2.08 14.53
N LYS A 54 0.74 1.76 14.13
CA LYS A 54 1.31 0.41 14.15
C LYS A 54 2.83 0.47 14.23
N GLY A 55 3.49 -0.67 14.46
CA GLY A 55 4.95 -0.77 14.50
C GLY A 55 5.62 -0.36 13.18
N ALA A 56 6.86 0.13 13.26
CA ALA A 56 7.60 0.64 12.10
C ALA A 56 7.79 -0.43 11.01
N ASP A 57 8.09 -1.67 11.38
CA ASP A 57 8.27 -2.77 10.41
C ASP A 57 7.03 -3.00 9.56
N SER A 58 5.84 -2.95 10.17
CA SER A 58 4.58 -3.07 9.41
C SER A 58 4.34 -1.88 8.47
N VAL A 59 4.90 -0.69 8.76
CA VAL A 59 4.85 0.45 7.84
C VAL A 59 5.84 0.25 6.68
N TYR A 60 6.97 -0.40 6.92
CA TYR A 60 7.94 -0.76 5.88
C TYR A 60 7.40 -1.85 4.95
N ASP A 61 6.74 -2.87 5.49
CA ASP A 61 6.11 -3.93 4.69
C ASP A 61 5.00 -3.39 3.79
N ASP A 62 4.19 -2.46 4.31
CA ASP A 62 3.23 -1.70 3.50
C ASP A 62 3.94 -0.97 2.34
N ALA A 63 5.05 -0.29 2.64
CA ALA A 63 5.78 0.48 1.64
C ALA A 63 6.40 -0.42 0.55
N ARG A 64 6.93 -1.58 0.93
CA ARG A 64 7.40 -2.61 -0.01
C ARG A 64 6.27 -3.10 -0.89
N ALA A 65 5.13 -3.47 -0.31
CA ALA A 65 3.97 -3.91 -1.07
C ALA A 65 3.44 -2.83 -2.03
N ILE A 66 3.46 -1.56 -1.61
CA ILE A 66 3.07 -0.44 -2.47
C ILE A 66 4.04 -0.30 -3.66
N ARG A 67 5.35 -0.34 -3.40
CA ARG A 67 6.38 -0.26 -4.45
C ARG A 67 6.25 -1.43 -5.42
N ASP A 68 6.21 -2.65 -4.89
CA ASP A 68 6.24 -3.88 -5.68
C ASP A 68 4.93 -4.09 -6.46
N GLY A 69 3.81 -3.53 -5.96
CA GLY A 69 2.55 -3.47 -6.68
C GLY A 69 2.42 -2.29 -7.67
N GLY A 70 3.44 -1.46 -7.82
CA GLY A 70 3.45 -0.34 -8.77
C GLY A 70 2.69 0.93 -8.32
N GLY A 71 2.41 1.06 -7.03
CA GLY A 71 1.80 2.26 -6.45
C GLY A 71 2.76 3.45 -6.37
N ASN A 72 2.24 4.68 -6.34
CA ASN A 72 3.07 5.89 -6.39
C ASN A 72 3.60 6.37 -5.04
N GLY A 73 3.31 5.65 -3.95
CA GLY A 73 3.80 5.94 -2.61
C GLY A 73 2.72 6.02 -1.54
N SER A 74 3.10 6.55 -0.38
CA SER A 74 2.24 6.64 0.80
C SER A 74 1.93 8.07 1.23
N ILE A 75 0.76 8.26 1.82
CA ILE A 75 0.39 9.43 2.62
C ILE A 75 0.19 9.00 4.08
N ILE A 76 1.10 9.43 4.95
CA ILE A 76 1.25 8.91 6.31
C ILE A 76 1.08 10.06 7.31
N GLY A 77 0.20 9.88 8.29
CA GLY A 77 -0.07 10.87 9.34
C GLY A 77 0.25 10.32 10.72
N ARG A 78 -0.68 9.56 11.31
CA ARG A 78 -0.54 8.98 12.67
C ARG A 78 0.77 8.22 12.88
N ASN A 79 1.19 7.42 11.91
CA ASN A 79 2.46 6.68 11.99
C ASN A 79 3.71 7.57 11.95
N THR A 80 3.59 8.85 11.65
CA THR A 80 4.71 9.80 11.70
C THR A 80 4.59 10.67 12.94
N PHE A 81 3.45 11.33 13.14
CA PHE A 81 3.30 12.40 14.12
C PHE A 81 3.00 11.94 15.56
N GLN A 82 2.72 10.65 15.78
CA GLN A 82 2.52 10.08 17.13
C GLN A 82 3.78 9.38 17.67
N ARG A 83 4.89 9.42 16.94
CA ARG A 83 6.19 8.90 17.37
C ARG A 83 7.04 10.02 17.97
N SER A 84 8.13 9.66 18.65
CA SER A 84 9.17 10.64 18.95
C SER A 84 9.71 11.24 17.64
N ARG A 85 10.24 12.47 17.71
CA ARG A 85 10.81 13.14 16.51
C ARG A 85 11.93 12.30 15.89
N GLU A 86 12.77 11.68 16.71
CA GLU A 86 13.88 10.83 16.27
C GLU A 86 13.37 9.61 15.51
N ASP A 87 12.43 8.86 16.11
CA ASP A 87 11.83 7.67 15.49
C ASP A 87 11.09 8.02 14.19
N ALA A 88 10.39 9.16 14.17
CA ALA A 88 9.67 9.62 12.98
C ALA A 88 10.64 9.90 11.83
N LEU A 89 11.76 10.59 12.09
CA LEU A 89 12.76 10.89 11.07
C LEU A 89 13.49 9.64 10.58
N ALA A 90 13.87 8.74 11.49
CA ALA A 90 14.48 7.46 11.14
C ALA A 90 13.54 6.63 10.24
N MET A 91 12.27 6.53 10.61
CA MET A 91 11.25 5.82 9.83
C MET A 91 11.02 6.43 8.45
N LEU A 92 10.89 7.76 8.37
CA LEU A 92 10.74 8.45 7.09
C LEU A 92 11.97 8.25 6.19
N GLY A 93 13.18 8.26 6.78
CA GLY A 93 14.42 7.96 6.06
C GLY A 93 14.39 6.56 5.44
N LYS A 94 14.08 5.53 6.23
CA LYS A 94 13.99 4.15 5.72
C LYS A 94 12.89 4.00 4.66
N LEU A 95 11.75 4.67 4.82
CA LEU A 95 10.67 4.68 3.81
C LEU A 95 11.13 5.24 2.46
N VAL A 96 11.89 6.34 2.47
CA VAL A 96 12.46 6.91 1.24
C VAL A 96 13.39 5.91 0.55
N GLU A 97 14.22 5.19 1.30
CA GLU A 97 15.10 4.16 0.74
C GLU A 97 14.32 2.98 0.14
N ILE A 98 13.27 2.52 0.83
CA ILE A 98 12.36 1.48 0.29
C ILE A 98 11.78 1.93 -1.05
N TYR A 99 11.20 3.14 -1.13
CA TYR A 99 10.59 3.65 -2.36
C TYR A 99 11.59 3.92 -3.49
N LYS A 100 12.85 4.19 -3.17
CA LYS A 100 13.94 4.27 -4.15
C LYS A 100 14.46 2.90 -4.60
N GLY A 101 13.98 1.81 -4.03
CA GLY A 101 14.46 0.45 -4.31
C GLY A 101 15.86 0.17 -3.75
N ARG A 102 16.24 0.84 -2.65
CA ARG A 102 17.57 0.76 -2.02
C ARG A 102 17.52 0.14 -0.61
N ASP A 103 16.45 -0.58 -0.33
CA ASP A 103 16.21 -1.29 0.94
C ASP A 103 17.03 -2.57 1.05
#